data_AF-A0A3B9K810-F1
#
_entry.id   AF-A0A3B9K810-F1
#
_cell.length_a   1.000
_cell.length_b   1.000
_cell.length_c   1.000
_cell.angle_alpha   90.00
_cell.angle_beta   90.00
_cell.angle_gamma   90.00
#
_symmetry.space_group_name_H-M   'P 1'
#
loop_
_entity.id
_entity.type
_entity.pdbx_description
1 polymer ?
#
loop_
_entity_poly.entity_id
_entity_poly.type
_entity_poly.pdbx_seq_one_letter_code
_entity_poly.pdbx_strand_id
1 'polypeptide(L)' 'VFEDSPNGLLSAHRAGCMVIDIPDLDEPAEEIRAICDYVFPTLLEAAELVKTWAAVEAGKTE' A
#
# COMPACT_ATOMS: atom_id res chain seq x y z
N VAL A 1 -2.75 4.48 1.29
CA VAL A 1 -1.62 5.36 0.91
C VAL A 1 -0.59 4.48 0.23
N PHE A 2 -0.09 4.94 -0.90
CA PHE A 2 1.09 4.39 -1.57
C PHE A 2 2.25 5.32 -1.22
N GLU A 3 3.30 4.80 -0.59
CA GLU A 3 4.45 5.55 -0.08
C GLU A 3 5.72 4.69 -0.16
N ASP A 4 6.89 5.30 -0.23
CA ASP A 4 8.23 4.70 -0.13
C ASP A 4 9.01 5.21 1.11
N SER A 5 8.57 6.30 1.75
CA SER A 5 9.27 6.87 2.90
C SER A 5 8.77 6.34 4.27
N PRO A 6 9.67 5.99 5.21
CA PRO A 6 9.29 5.52 6.55
C PRO A 6 8.38 6.49 7.32
N ASN A 7 8.60 7.80 7.17
CA ASN A 7 7.83 8.81 7.88
C ASN A 7 6.39 8.93 7.33
N GLY A 8 6.21 8.83 6.01
CA GLY A 8 4.88 8.85 5.42
C GLY A 8 4.12 7.57 5.69
N LEU A 9 4.77 6.41 5.65
CA LEU A 9 4.17 5.12 6.04
C LEU A 9 3.67 5.15 7.50
N LEU A 10 4.49 5.65 8.42
CA LEU A 10 4.11 5.79 9.83
C LEU A 10 2.97 6.80 10.03
N SER A 11 2.98 7.90 9.28
CA SER A 11 1.89 8.88 9.31
C SER A 11 0.58 8.26 8.80
N ALA A 12 0.62 7.50 7.71
CA ALA A 12 -0.53 6.82 7.13
C ALA A 12 -1.10 5.76 8.09
N HIS A 13 -0.23 4.94 8.70
CA HIS A 13 -0.61 3.96 9.70
C HIS A 13 -1.33 4.60 10.89
N ARG A 14 -0.76 5.68 11.45
CA ARG A 14 -1.36 6.43 12.58
C ARG A 14 -2.69 7.09 12.23
N ALA A 15 -2.91 7.42 10.95
CA ALA A 15 -4.17 7.96 10.45
C ALA A 15 -5.23 6.86 10.20
N GLY A 16 -4.90 5.58 10.41
CA GLY A 16 -5.80 4.45 10.13
C GLY A 16 -6.00 4.20 8.63
N CYS A 17 -5.11 4.72 7.79
CA CYS A 17 -5.13 4.43 6.36
C CYS A 17 -4.54 3.04 6.10
N MET A 18 -5.00 2.38 5.03
CA MET A 18 -4.28 1.24 4.47
C MET A 18 -2.90 1.69 3.99
N VAL A 19 -1.86 0.99 4.40
CA VAL A 19 -0.46 1.32 4.14
C VAL A 19 0.10 0.33 3.11
N ILE A 20 0.47 0.87 1.95
CA ILE A 20 1.08 0.12 0.86
C ILE A 20 2.45 0.73 0.62
N ASP A 21 3.49 -0.01 0.95
CA ASP A 21 4.87 0.38 0.71
C ASP A 21 5.32 -0.04 -0.69
N ILE A 22 5.98 0.88 -1.40
CA ILE A 22 6.61 0.63 -2.70
C ILE A 22 8.05 1.14 -2.63
N PRO A 23 8.99 0.33 -2.12
CA PRO A 23 10.36 0.78 -1.90
C PRO A 23 11.04 1.20 -3.22
N ASP A 24 11.72 2.35 -3.19
CA ASP A 24 12.54 2.83 -4.32
C ASP A 24 14.00 2.38 -4.17
N LEU A 25 14.69 2.88 -3.13
CA LEU A 25 16.12 2.65 -2.94
C LEU A 25 16.45 1.58 -1.89
N ASP A 26 15.69 1.57 -0.79
CA ASP A 26 15.95 0.71 0.37
C ASP A 26 14.76 -0.19 0.64
N GLU A 27 15.03 -1.45 0.93
CA GLU A 27 13.99 -2.37 1.43
C GLU A 27 13.53 -1.93 2.83
N PRO A 28 12.23 -2.04 3.14
CA PRO A 28 11.72 -1.64 4.44
C PRO A 28 12.33 -2.50 5.55
N ALA A 29 12.74 -1.82 6.62
CA ALA A 29 13.12 -2.43 7.89
C ALA A 29 11.95 -3.22 8.49
N GLU A 30 12.23 -4.14 9.41
CA GLU A 30 11.23 -5.03 10.02
C GLU A 30 10.08 -4.24 10.68
N GLU A 31 10.40 -3.13 11.33
CA GLU A 31 9.42 -2.26 11.98
C GLU A 31 8.49 -1.58 10.99
N ILE A 32 8.99 -1.24 9.80
CA ILE A 32 8.17 -0.67 8.72
C ILE A 32 7.31 -1.76 8.10
N ARG A 33 7.87 -2.95 7.83
CA ARG A 33 7.10 -4.09 7.32
C ARG A 33 5.94 -4.46 8.24
N ALA A 34 6.13 -4.33 9.55
CA ALA A 34 5.09 -4.64 10.54
C ALA A 34 3.88 -3.70 10.50
N ILE A 35 4.01 -2.47 9.96
CA ILE A 35 2.92 -1.50 9.86
C ILE A 35 2.28 -1.42 8.47
N CYS A 36 2.91 -2.03 7.46
CA CYS A 36 2.41 -2.08 6.09
C CYS A 36 1.38 -3.22 5.93
N ASP A 37 0.26 -2.93 5.26
CA ASP A 37 -0.70 -3.97 4.84
C ASP A 37 -0.15 -4.75 3.65
N TYR A 38 0.56 -4.06 2.75
CA TYR A 38 1.22 -4.63 1.59
C TYR A 38 2.56 -3.97 1.33
N VAL A 39 3.49 -4.73 0.76
CA VAL A 39 4.75 -4.23 0.21
C VAL A 39 4.85 -4.75 -1.22
N PHE A 40 4.91 -3.86 -2.20
CA PHE A 40 5.05 -4.21 -3.61
C PHE A 40 6.36 -3.64 -4.16
N PRO A 41 7.14 -4.40 -4.93
CA PRO A 41 8.41 -3.90 -5.47
C PRO A 41 8.22 -2.82 -6.54
N THR A 42 7.03 -2.70 -7.13
CA THR A 42 6.73 -1.69 -8.15
C THR A 42 5.31 -1.16 -8.04
N LEU A 43 5.10 0.06 -8.54
CA LEU A 43 3.76 0.65 -8.72
C LEU A 43 2.86 -0.18 -9.65
N LEU A 44 3.43 -0.87 -10.64
CA LEU A 44 2.65 -1.70 -11.57
C LEU A 44 2.02 -2.89 -10.86
N GLU A 45 2.76 -3.55 -9.97
CA GLU A 45 2.24 -4.65 -9.16
C GLU A 45 1.21 -4.14 -8.14
N ALA A 46 1.48 -3.00 -7.51
CA ALA A 46 0.52 -2.36 -6.60
C ALA A 46 -0.79 -1.96 -7.30
N ALA A 47 -0.75 -1.58 -8.58
CA ALA A 47 -1.93 -1.22 -9.35
C ALA A 47 -2.89 -2.40 -9.59
N GLU A 48 -2.39 -3.63 -9.63
CA GLU A 48 -3.26 -4.83 -9.76
C GLU A 48 -4.20 -4.96 -8.56
N LEU A 49 -3.73 -4.64 -7.34
CA LEU A 49 -4.57 -4.60 -6.15
C LEU A 49 -5.76 -3.64 -6.32
N VAL A 50 -5.52 -2.42 -6.81
CA VAL A 50 -6.57 -1.41 -7.00
C VAL A 50 -7.58 -1.84 -8.07
N LYS A 51 -7.13 -2.49 -9.14
CA LYS A 51 -8.03 -3.02 -10.18
C LYS A 51 -9.03 -4.03 -9.62
N THR A 52 -8.63 -4.83 -8.62
CA THR A 52 -9.57 -5.75 -7.95
C THR A 52 -10.68 -5.01 -7.23
N TRP A 53 -10.40 -3.86 -6.62
CA TRP A 53 -11.42 -3.05 -5.95
C TRP A 53 -12.42 -2.46 -6.94
N ALA A 54 -11.93 -1.92 -8.06
CA ALA A 54 -12.78 -1.39 -9.12
C ALA A 54 -13.70 -2.47 -9.71
N ALA A 55 -13.22 -3.70 -9.87
CA ALA A 55 -14.03 -4.83 -10.32
C ALA A 55 -15.10 -5.22 -9.30
N VAL A 56 -14.77 -5.21 -8.00
CA VAL A 56 -15.73 -5.46 -6.92
C VAL A 56 -16.81 -4.37 -6.87
N GLU A 57 -16.46 -3.11 -7.08
CA GLU A 57 -17.43 -2.01 -7.13
C GLU A 57 -18.31 -2.05 -8.39
N ALA A 58 -17.73 -2.37 -9.55
CA ALA A 58 -18.48 -2.52 -10.79
C ALA A 58 -19.47 -3.70 -10.77
N GLY A 59 -19.19 -4.73 -9.98
CA GLY A 59 -20.09 -5.87 -9.75
C GLY A 59 -21.15 -5.65 -8.66
N LYS A 60 -21.14 -4.50 -7.97
CA LYS A 60 -22.08 -4.16 -6.87
C LYS A 60 -23.27 -3.29 -7.33
N THR A 61 -23.53 -3.19 -8.63
CA THR A 61 -24.82 -2.69 -9.13
C THR A 61 -25.89 -3.76 -8.91
N GLU A 62 -26.45 -3.80 -7.69
CA GLU A 62 -27.78 -4.36 -7.41
C GLU A 62 -28.80 -3.22 -7.26
#